data_AF-A0A078A0A3-F1
#
_entry.id   AF-A0A078A0A3-F1
#
_cell.length_a   1.000
_cell.length_b   1.000
_cell.length_c   1.000
_cell.angle_alpha   90.00
_cell.angle_beta   90.00
_cell.angle_gamma   90.00
#
_symmetry.space_group_name_H-M   'P 1'
#
loop_
_entity.id
_entity.type
_entity.pdbx_description
1 polymer ?
#
loop_
_entity_poly.entity_id
_entity_poly.type
_entity_poly.pdbx_seq_one_letter_code
_entity_poly.pdbx_strand_id
1 'polypeptide(L)'
;MTQNLVLILALCAFSTIANANLAGTAAAVDIGVVNQVKNWAMPTVLNIINNYDVGKIEFSEGQVDNIKINLAIQDLNSINVGFVGASNSISCHAQDISGEMSGSYKFKFLFLSTSGNFKVRIDDGGATINMLVPLLSQTINGKKIPAVGINNFNLNIDSSKIHIDLSGSIIADIADAFVSLFKSLILGKINGIINDDIPPIIKDKINGIVADTNGIASFYKELALDFTFVTDPIITDNNMALFLNATIYNSTSGYKIPGEQAEDIQVLPSVANSVQMSLSHYTADSFLMAIHEENLLQYTVDGVSFPSIAEELTTTYLDGLLPGLVQKYGDNIPVQIALIAKTAPRSLFQKDALGVIIDLDLTFIVKNEVAIVVTLYDFISRVDLKLTGANLTAQLLSIKIDHATATDSKIGDFNAQDFKDFLNVSSRIVIPFINNLLLEKAFTLPSSFFGVVQVNSAQFQSFDNYLAISIVPQFI
;
A
#
# COMPACT_ATOMS: atom_id res chain seq x y z
N MET A 1 48.05 -27.60 -7.05
CA MET A 1 47.63 -26.21 -7.33
C MET A 1 46.25 -26.11 -7.99
N THR A 2 45.74 -27.19 -8.61
CA THR A 2 44.44 -27.24 -9.31
C THR A 2 43.22 -27.50 -8.41
N GLN A 3 43.37 -28.07 -7.21
CA GLN A 3 42.25 -28.30 -6.27
C GLN A 3 41.76 -27.03 -5.56
N ASN A 4 42.61 -26.01 -5.37
CA ASN A 4 42.21 -24.74 -4.73
C ASN A 4 41.44 -23.80 -5.67
N LEU A 5 41.54 -23.97 -6.99
CA LEU A 5 40.82 -23.14 -7.95
C LEU A 5 39.34 -23.53 -8.05
N VAL A 6 39.02 -24.81 -7.87
CA VAL A 6 37.64 -25.33 -7.91
C VAL A 6 36.85 -24.95 -6.66
N LEU A 7 37.50 -24.84 -5.49
CA LEU A 7 36.85 -24.38 -4.26
C LEU A 7 36.53 -22.88 -4.29
N ILE A 8 37.38 -22.06 -4.91
CA ILE A 8 37.16 -20.61 -5.08
C ILE A 8 36.06 -20.35 -6.14
N LEU A 9 36.02 -21.11 -7.23
CA LEU A 9 34.93 -21.05 -8.21
C LEU A 9 33.59 -21.55 -7.66
N ALA A 10 33.59 -22.53 -6.74
CA ALA A 10 32.39 -22.99 -6.04
C ALA A 10 31.90 -21.97 -4.99
N LEU A 11 32.80 -21.24 -4.32
CA LEU A 11 32.44 -20.15 -3.40
C LEU A 11 31.89 -18.91 -4.13
N CYS A 12 32.34 -18.63 -5.36
CA CYS A 12 31.76 -17.60 -6.22
C CYS A 12 30.43 -18.02 -6.87
N ALA A 13 30.12 -19.32 -6.94
CA ALA A 13 28.84 -19.81 -7.46
C ALA A 13 27.70 -19.77 -6.42
N PHE A 14 28.01 -19.50 -5.15
CA PHE A 14 27.03 -19.31 -4.07
C PHE A 14 27.03 -17.91 -3.48
N SER A 15 27.77 -16.96 -4.05
CA SER A 15 27.47 -15.54 -3.83
C SER A 15 26.27 -15.15 -4.69
N THR A 16 25.09 -15.69 -4.37
CA THR A 16 23.89 -14.85 -4.51
C THR A 16 24.25 -13.60 -3.74
N ILE A 17 24.45 -12.49 -4.46
CA ILE A 17 24.51 -11.19 -3.84
C ILE A 17 23.18 -11.11 -3.10
N ALA A 18 23.18 -11.41 -1.81
CA ALA A 18 22.14 -10.98 -0.91
C ALA A 18 22.29 -9.46 -0.97
N ASN A 19 21.62 -8.84 -1.94
CA ASN A 19 21.34 -7.44 -1.88
C ASN A 19 20.51 -7.32 -0.61
N ALA A 20 21.18 -7.00 0.50
CA ALA A 20 20.50 -6.70 1.74
C ALA A 20 19.63 -5.49 1.43
N ASN A 21 18.36 -5.75 1.18
CA ASN A 21 17.39 -4.70 0.90
C ASN A 21 16.93 -4.25 2.27
N LEU A 22 17.68 -3.31 2.87
CA LEU A 22 17.37 -2.71 4.16
C LEU A 22 16.06 -1.91 4.04
N ALA A 23 14.95 -2.63 4.10
CA ALA A 23 13.61 -2.14 3.83
C ALA A 23 12.74 -2.41 5.05
N GLY A 24 11.86 -1.47 5.36
CA GLY A 24 10.91 -1.66 6.44
C GLY A 24 9.90 -2.76 6.11
N THR A 25 9.55 -2.88 4.83
CA THR A 25 8.67 -3.93 4.33
C THR A 25 9.12 -4.48 2.97
N ALA A 26 8.91 -5.78 2.76
CA ALA A 26 8.91 -6.39 1.44
C ALA A 26 7.51 -6.95 1.15
N ALA A 27 7.01 -6.72 -0.07
CA ALA A 27 5.71 -7.20 -0.50
C ALA A 27 5.83 -8.05 -1.76
N ALA A 28 5.21 -9.23 -1.77
CA ALA A 28 4.95 -10.01 -2.96
C ALA A 28 3.52 -9.78 -3.43
N VAL A 29 3.36 -9.31 -4.65
CA VAL A 29 2.07 -9.05 -5.29
C VAL A 29 1.78 -10.14 -6.30
N ASP A 30 0.64 -10.78 -6.15
CA ASP A 30 0.14 -11.78 -7.10
C ASP A 30 -0.43 -11.15 -8.37
N ILE A 31 -0.38 -11.89 -9.49
CA ILE A 31 -0.91 -11.44 -10.78
C ILE A 31 -2.41 -11.15 -10.72
N GLY A 32 -3.17 -11.85 -9.87
CA GLY A 32 -4.59 -11.60 -9.66
C GLY A 32 -4.88 -10.19 -9.13
N VAL A 33 -3.99 -9.63 -8.31
CA VAL A 33 -4.08 -8.23 -7.85
C VAL A 33 -3.81 -7.27 -9.01
N VAL A 34 -2.74 -7.51 -9.77
CA VAL A 34 -2.37 -6.67 -10.93
C VAL A 34 -3.45 -6.72 -12.02
N ASN A 35 -4.10 -7.88 -12.20
CA ASN A 35 -5.22 -8.04 -13.12
C ASN A 35 -6.43 -7.19 -12.74
N GLN A 36 -6.64 -6.84 -11.46
CA GLN A 36 -7.71 -5.90 -11.08
C GLN A 36 -7.42 -4.47 -11.54
N VAL A 37 -6.14 -4.06 -11.61
CA VAL A 37 -5.71 -2.72 -12.02
C VAL A 37 -6.20 -2.38 -13.43
N LYS A 38 -6.37 -3.37 -14.30
CA LYS A 38 -6.83 -3.17 -15.69
C LYS A 38 -8.21 -2.51 -15.77
N ASN A 39 -9.07 -2.72 -14.76
CA ASN A 39 -10.42 -2.15 -14.71
C ASN A 39 -10.40 -0.62 -14.60
N TRP A 40 -9.32 -0.05 -14.04
CA TRP A 40 -9.10 1.38 -13.95
C TRP A 40 -8.15 1.88 -15.04
N ALA A 41 -7.05 1.16 -15.27
CA ALA A 41 -5.98 1.60 -16.17
C ALA A 41 -6.41 1.60 -17.64
N MET A 42 -7.11 0.57 -18.10
CA MET A 42 -7.45 0.46 -19.53
C MET A 42 -8.49 1.48 -20.00
N PRO A 43 -9.57 1.76 -19.25
CA PRO A 43 -10.44 2.89 -19.58
C PRO A 43 -9.70 4.23 -19.64
N THR A 44 -8.70 4.44 -18.76
CA THR A 44 -7.85 5.63 -18.79
C THR A 44 -7.04 5.70 -20.09
N VAL A 45 -6.44 4.60 -20.53
CA VAL A 45 -5.70 4.51 -21.81
C VAL A 45 -6.61 4.82 -22.99
N LEU A 46 -7.80 4.20 -23.06
CA LEU A 46 -8.75 4.48 -24.13
C LEU A 46 -9.23 5.93 -24.13
N ASN A 47 -9.46 6.51 -22.96
CA ASN A 47 -9.83 7.92 -22.85
C ASN A 47 -8.71 8.85 -23.34
N ILE A 48 -7.44 8.50 -23.11
CA ILE A 48 -6.30 9.25 -23.66
C ILE A 48 -6.30 9.14 -25.20
N ILE A 49 -6.47 7.94 -25.75
CA ILE A 49 -6.52 7.72 -27.21
C ILE A 49 -7.70 8.48 -27.84
N ASN A 50 -8.89 8.40 -27.23
CA ASN A 50 -10.11 9.00 -27.78
C ASN A 50 -10.09 10.53 -27.77
N ASN A 51 -9.34 11.13 -26.84
CA ASN A 51 -9.17 12.58 -26.76
C ASN A 51 -7.91 13.07 -27.49
N TYR A 52 -7.14 12.17 -28.10
CA TYR A 52 -5.92 12.54 -28.82
C TYR A 52 -6.25 13.15 -30.18
N ASP A 53 -5.63 14.29 -30.48
CA ASP A 53 -5.70 14.92 -31.80
C ASP A 53 -4.60 14.34 -32.70
N VAL A 54 -4.99 13.43 -33.60
CA VAL A 54 -4.08 12.85 -34.59
C VAL A 54 -3.56 13.90 -35.57
N GLY A 55 -4.21 15.07 -35.63
CA GLY A 55 -3.90 16.13 -36.55
C GLY A 55 -4.18 15.75 -38.00
N LYS A 56 -3.45 16.39 -38.90
CA LYS A 56 -3.62 16.28 -40.34
C LYS A 56 -2.66 15.26 -40.93
N ILE A 57 -3.19 14.34 -41.73
CA ILE A 57 -2.38 13.36 -42.48
C ILE A 57 -2.42 13.69 -43.97
N GLU A 58 -1.27 14.02 -44.53
CA GLU A 58 -1.10 14.29 -45.96
C GLU A 58 -0.59 13.04 -46.72
N PHE A 59 -1.02 12.89 -47.96
CA PHE A 59 -0.61 11.86 -48.91
C PHE A 59 -0.69 12.40 -50.36
N SER A 60 -0.14 11.68 -51.33
CA SER A 60 -0.01 12.19 -52.72
C SER A 60 -1.33 12.61 -53.36
N GLU A 61 -2.40 11.89 -53.05
CA GLU A 61 -3.73 12.11 -53.57
C GLU A 61 -4.55 13.08 -52.71
N GLY A 62 -4.04 13.60 -51.58
CA GLY A 62 -4.79 14.53 -50.74
C GLY A 62 -4.44 14.48 -49.25
N GLN A 63 -5.46 14.64 -48.41
CA GLN A 63 -5.31 14.74 -46.96
C GLN A 63 -6.54 14.24 -46.23
N VAL A 64 -6.34 13.74 -45.02
CA VAL A 64 -7.39 13.63 -43.99
C VAL A 64 -7.04 14.53 -42.81
N ASP A 65 -8.06 15.02 -42.12
CA ASP A 65 -7.94 16.01 -41.05
C ASP A 65 -9.10 15.88 -40.06
N ASN A 66 -8.99 16.51 -38.89
CA ASN A 66 -9.98 16.48 -37.81
C ASN A 66 -10.37 15.03 -37.42
N ILE A 67 -9.37 14.15 -37.34
CA ILE A 67 -9.58 12.74 -37.06
C ILE A 67 -9.96 12.60 -35.58
N LYS A 68 -11.17 12.09 -35.33
CA LYS A 68 -11.66 11.74 -33.99
C LYS A 68 -11.76 10.24 -33.87
N ILE A 69 -11.25 9.72 -32.77
CA ILE A 69 -11.25 8.28 -32.47
C ILE A 69 -12.14 8.06 -31.24
N ASN A 70 -12.98 7.05 -31.29
CA ASN A 70 -13.83 6.64 -30.18
C ASN A 70 -13.83 5.12 -30.08
N LEU A 71 -12.87 4.59 -29.33
CA LEU A 71 -12.69 3.17 -29.04
C LEU A 71 -13.28 2.83 -27.67
N ALA A 72 -13.83 1.63 -27.57
CA ALA A 72 -14.33 1.03 -26.34
C ALA A 72 -13.95 -0.45 -26.28
N ILE A 73 -13.69 -0.95 -25.06
CA ILE A 73 -13.57 -2.38 -24.79
C ILE A 73 -14.95 -2.90 -24.42
N GLN A 74 -15.39 -3.95 -25.11
CA GLN A 74 -16.71 -4.54 -24.88
C GLN A 74 -16.73 -5.43 -23.64
N ASP A 75 -15.64 -6.16 -23.38
CA ASP A 75 -15.48 -7.01 -22.21
C ASP A 75 -14.09 -6.83 -21.58
N LEU A 76 -14.01 -6.34 -20.34
CA LEU A 76 -12.74 -6.17 -19.62
C LEU A 76 -12.04 -7.51 -19.35
N ASN A 77 -12.75 -8.64 -19.40
CA ASN A 77 -12.15 -9.96 -19.27
C ASN A 77 -11.33 -10.36 -20.50
N SER A 78 -11.54 -9.73 -21.66
CA SER A 78 -10.71 -9.91 -22.86
C SER A 78 -9.29 -9.35 -22.71
N ILE A 79 -9.04 -8.54 -21.68
CA ILE A 79 -7.73 -7.99 -21.36
C ILE A 79 -6.92 -9.03 -20.59
N ASN A 80 -5.86 -9.54 -21.20
CA ASN A 80 -4.90 -10.44 -20.58
C ASN A 80 -3.77 -9.64 -19.94
N VAL A 81 -3.49 -9.92 -18.67
CA VAL A 81 -2.40 -9.32 -17.91
C VAL A 81 -1.49 -10.43 -17.41
N GLY A 82 -0.18 -10.23 -17.53
CA GLY A 82 0.83 -11.23 -17.17
C GLY A 82 2.12 -10.58 -16.69
N PHE A 83 2.90 -11.32 -15.91
CA PHE A 83 4.27 -10.92 -15.61
C PHE A 83 5.23 -11.40 -16.68
N VAL A 84 6.23 -10.58 -16.99
CA VAL A 84 7.31 -10.90 -17.92
C VAL A 84 8.63 -10.60 -17.22
N GLY A 85 9.19 -11.62 -16.56
CA GLY A 85 10.37 -11.45 -15.72
C GLY A 85 11.62 -11.04 -16.50
N ALA A 86 11.76 -11.54 -17.74
CA ALA A 86 12.88 -11.22 -18.62
C ALA A 86 13.04 -9.71 -18.92
N SER A 87 11.95 -8.95 -18.87
CA SER A 87 11.93 -7.50 -19.11
C SER A 87 11.51 -6.70 -17.88
N ASN A 88 11.43 -7.33 -16.70
CA ASN A 88 10.98 -6.72 -15.45
C ASN A 88 9.68 -5.91 -15.61
N SER A 89 8.67 -6.51 -16.25
CA SER A 89 7.48 -5.76 -16.71
C SER A 89 6.20 -6.55 -16.63
N ILE A 90 5.08 -5.83 -16.59
CA ILE A 90 3.74 -6.39 -16.74
C ILE A 90 3.35 -6.31 -18.22
N SER A 91 3.02 -7.43 -18.85
CA SER A 91 2.40 -7.44 -20.16
C SER A 91 0.91 -7.17 -20.04
N CYS A 92 0.38 -6.30 -20.90
CA CYS A 92 -1.05 -6.08 -21.06
C CYS A 92 -1.42 -6.26 -22.53
N HIS A 93 -2.40 -7.13 -22.77
CA HIS A 93 -2.94 -7.42 -24.08
C HIS A 93 -4.45 -7.28 -24.06
N ALA A 94 -4.97 -6.18 -24.60
CA ALA A 94 -6.39 -5.94 -24.74
C ALA A 94 -6.87 -6.36 -26.13
N GLN A 95 -7.87 -7.23 -26.16
CA GLN A 95 -8.61 -7.64 -27.36
C GLN A 95 -10.03 -7.05 -27.30
N ASP A 96 -10.88 -7.41 -28.25
CA ASP A 96 -12.30 -7.03 -28.28
C ASP A 96 -12.56 -5.51 -28.15
N ILE A 97 -11.65 -4.73 -28.75
CA ILE A 97 -11.83 -3.29 -28.89
C ILE A 97 -12.60 -3.03 -30.19
N SER A 98 -13.69 -2.28 -30.08
CA SER A 98 -14.47 -1.77 -31.21
C SER A 98 -14.76 -0.29 -31.05
N GLY A 99 -15.37 0.32 -32.07
CA GLY A 99 -15.69 1.73 -32.00
C GLY A 99 -15.87 2.40 -33.33
N GLU A 100 -15.61 3.70 -33.35
CA GLU A 100 -15.72 4.52 -34.55
C GLU A 100 -14.56 5.50 -34.67
N MET A 101 -14.24 5.86 -35.91
CA MET A 101 -13.37 6.97 -36.23
C MET A 101 -14.09 7.87 -37.22
N SER A 102 -13.90 9.18 -37.12
CA SER A 102 -14.48 10.12 -38.07
C SER A 102 -13.51 11.23 -38.39
N GLY A 103 -13.72 11.91 -39.51
CA GLY A 103 -12.93 13.07 -39.88
C GLY A 103 -13.36 13.64 -41.21
N SER A 104 -12.56 14.58 -41.71
CA SER A 104 -12.76 15.19 -43.02
C SER A 104 -11.64 14.75 -43.97
N TYR A 105 -11.96 14.67 -45.26
CA TYR A 105 -10.99 14.34 -46.29
C TYR A 105 -11.03 15.35 -47.43
N LYS A 106 -9.88 15.54 -48.08
CA LYS A 106 -9.77 16.10 -49.42
C LYS A 106 -9.03 15.07 -50.26
N PHE A 107 -9.59 14.70 -51.41
CA PHE A 107 -9.06 13.64 -52.25
C PHE A 107 -9.10 14.05 -53.72
N LYS A 108 -8.01 13.80 -54.42
CA LYS A 108 -7.85 14.06 -55.84
C LYS A 108 -7.55 12.76 -56.57
N PHE A 109 -8.44 12.38 -57.49
CA PHE A 109 -8.28 11.23 -58.35
C PHE A 109 -8.38 11.68 -59.81
N LEU A 110 -7.29 11.51 -60.57
CA LEU A 110 -7.15 12.03 -61.92
C LEU A 110 -7.43 13.56 -61.98
N PHE A 111 -8.46 13.98 -62.70
CA PHE A 111 -8.90 15.38 -62.84
C PHE A 111 -10.02 15.77 -61.86
N LEU A 112 -10.50 14.84 -61.04
CA LEU A 112 -11.55 15.10 -60.05
C LEU A 112 -10.91 15.43 -58.70
N SER A 113 -11.42 16.48 -58.05
CA SER A 113 -11.09 16.84 -56.68
C SER A 113 -12.38 16.90 -55.88
N THR A 114 -12.35 16.31 -54.69
CA THR A 114 -13.52 16.22 -53.82
C THR A 114 -13.11 16.46 -52.37
N SER A 115 -14.09 16.84 -51.57
CA SER A 115 -13.94 16.98 -50.14
C SER A 115 -15.20 16.49 -49.47
N GLY A 116 -15.05 15.94 -48.28
CA GLY A 116 -16.17 15.34 -47.58
C GLY A 116 -15.80 14.94 -46.16
N ASN A 117 -16.71 14.21 -45.53
CA ASN A 117 -16.44 13.56 -44.25
C ASN A 117 -16.44 12.06 -44.41
N PHE A 118 -15.62 11.39 -43.64
CA PHE A 118 -15.61 9.94 -43.52
C PHE A 118 -16.03 9.54 -42.11
N LYS A 119 -16.69 8.39 -42.02
CA LYS A 119 -16.95 7.68 -40.78
C LYS A 119 -16.50 6.24 -40.97
N VAL A 120 -15.64 5.77 -40.09
CA VAL A 120 -15.17 4.39 -40.04
C VAL A 120 -15.80 3.71 -38.85
N ARG A 121 -16.56 2.65 -39.07
CA ARG A 121 -16.95 1.72 -38.02
C ARG A 121 -15.88 0.64 -37.88
N ILE A 122 -15.46 0.37 -36.66
CA ILE A 122 -14.54 -0.69 -36.29
C ILE A 122 -15.38 -1.76 -35.60
N ASP A 123 -15.47 -2.95 -36.19
CA ASP A 123 -16.29 -4.03 -35.64
C ASP A 123 -15.64 -4.65 -34.39
N ASP A 124 -16.35 -5.59 -33.73
CA ASP A 124 -15.88 -6.26 -32.53
C ASP A 124 -14.57 -7.03 -32.74
N GLY A 125 -13.60 -6.76 -31.85
CA GLY A 125 -12.22 -7.23 -31.99
C GLY A 125 -11.52 -6.70 -33.24
N GLY A 126 -11.98 -5.54 -33.76
CA GLY A 126 -11.39 -4.81 -34.87
C GLY A 126 -10.17 -3.98 -34.46
N ALA A 127 -9.94 -3.81 -33.16
CA ALA A 127 -8.71 -3.24 -32.63
C ALA A 127 -8.14 -4.07 -31.47
N THR A 128 -6.82 -3.98 -31.29
CA THR A 128 -6.08 -4.60 -30.19
C THR A 128 -5.04 -3.65 -29.65
N ILE A 129 -4.77 -3.69 -28.33
CA ILE A 129 -3.66 -2.98 -27.70
C ILE A 129 -2.71 -3.99 -27.08
N ASN A 130 -1.42 -3.85 -27.36
CA ASN A 130 -0.33 -4.55 -26.70
C ASN A 130 0.57 -3.53 -26.01
N MET A 131 1.02 -3.81 -24.79
CA MET A 131 2.07 -3.03 -24.14
C MET A 131 2.79 -3.81 -23.05
N LEU A 132 4.03 -3.42 -22.80
CA LEU A 132 4.81 -3.82 -21.62
C LEU A 132 4.93 -2.62 -20.68
N VAL A 133 4.58 -2.83 -19.42
CA VAL A 133 4.61 -1.81 -18.36
C VAL A 133 5.70 -2.20 -17.36
N PRO A 134 6.97 -1.78 -17.57
CA PRO A 134 8.00 -1.95 -16.56
C PRO A 134 7.66 -1.10 -15.32
N LEU A 135 7.90 -1.66 -14.14
CA LEU A 135 7.88 -0.89 -12.91
C LEU A 135 9.28 -0.38 -12.61
N LEU A 136 9.35 0.92 -12.31
CA LEU A 136 10.58 1.68 -12.16
C LEU A 136 10.48 2.53 -10.88
N SER A 137 11.59 3.19 -10.53
CA SER A 137 11.56 4.31 -9.62
C SER A 137 11.79 5.63 -10.36
N GLN A 138 11.22 6.72 -9.84
CA GLN A 138 11.57 8.09 -10.19
C GLN A 138 12.09 8.81 -8.96
N THR A 139 13.05 9.71 -9.13
CA THR A 139 13.62 10.48 -8.01
C THR A 139 12.95 11.84 -7.91
N ILE A 140 12.24 12.09 -6.81
CA ILE A 140 11.62 13.38 -6.49
C ILE A 140 12.13 13.83 -5.13
N ASN A 141 12.69 15.04 -5.04
CA ASN A 141 13.25 15.58 -3.79
C ASN A 141 14.24 14.65 -3.08
N GLY A 142 15.06 13.91 -3.85
CA GLY A 142 16.03 12.95 -3.33
C GLY A 142 15.42 11.62 -2.87
N LYS A 143 14.11 11.44 -2.99
CA LYS A 143 13.39 10.20 -2.66
C LYS A 143 13.10 9.39 -3.92
N LYS A 144 13.31 8.08 -3.85
CA LYS A 144 12.89 7.14 -4.91
C LYS A 144 11.44 6.76 -4.69
N ILE A 145 10.55 7.17 -5.58
CA ILE A 145 9.12 6.85 -5.51
C ILE A 145 8.73 5.95 -6.68
N PRO A 146 7.60 5.22 -6.59
CA PRO A 146 7.16 4.36 -7.68
C PRO A 146 6.94 5.14 -8.99
N ALA A 147 7.27 4.49 -10.10
CA ALA A 147 6.99 4.95 -11.45
C ALA A 147 6.70 3.76 -12.36
N VAL A 148 6.09 4.04 -13.50
CA VAL A 148 5.89 3.10 -14.58
C VAL A 148 6.56 3.61 -15.85
N GLY A 149 7.03 2.67 -16.68
CA GLY A 149 7.29 2.93 -18.09
C GLY A 149 6.18 2.36 -18.97
N ILE A 150 6.18 2.73 -20.25
CA ILE A 150 5.32 2.15 -21.27
C ILE A 150 6.21 1.81 -22.46
N ASN A 151 6.45 0.51 -22.66
CA ASN A 151 7.31 -0.04 -23.70
C ASN A 151 6.49 -0.90 -24.66
N ASN A 152 6.95 -1.03 -25.90
CA ASN A 152 6.32 -1.87 -26.92
C ASN A 152 4.80 -1.64 -27.06
N PHE A 153 4.36 -0.40 -26.90
CA PHE A 153 2.96 -0.04 -27.09
C PHE A 153 2.59 -0.17 -28.56
N ASN A 154 1.51 -0.90 -28.83
CA ASN A 154 1.02 -1.13 -30.17
C ASN A 154 -0.51 -1.23 -30.16
N LEU A 155 -1.17 -0.13 -30.53
CA LEU A 155 -2.53 -0.12 -31.01
C LEU A 155 -2.52 -0.56 -32.48
N ASN A 156 -3.26 -1.64 -32.76
CA ASN A 156 -3.46 -2.13 -34.11
C ASN A 156 -4.96 -2.18 -34.41
N ILE A 157 -5.39 -1.39 -35.38
CA ILE A 157 -6.74 -1.46 -35.97
C ILE A 157 -6.67 -2.33 -37.23
N ASP A 158 -7.42 -3.43 -37.25
CA ASP A 158 -7.45 -4.38 -38.35
C ASP A 158 -8.25 -3.83 -39.54
N SER A 159 -7.55 -3.53 -40.63
CA SER A 159 -8.14 -3.02 -41.87
C SER A 159 -9.22 -3.94 -42.50
N SER A 160 -9.24 -5.22 -42.15
CA SER A 160 -10.26 -6.17 -42.62
C SER A 160 -11.58 -6.06 -41.85
N LYS A 161 -11.55 -5.50 -40.64
CA LYS A 161 -12.69 -5.34 -39.72
C LYS A 161 -13.17 -3.90 -39.59
N ILE A 162 -12.98 -3.12 -40.65
CA ILE A 162 -13.50 -1.76 -40.73
C ILE A 162 -14.41 -1.55 -41.93
N HIS A 163 -15.46 -0.77 -41.69
CA HIS A 163 -16.41 -0.29 -42.68
C HIS A 163 -16.31 1.23 -42.78
N ILE A 164 -16.22 1.76 -44.00
CA ILE A 164 -15.99 3.18 -44.23
C ILE A 164 -17.19 3.75 -44.99
N ASP A 165 -17.87 4.68 -44.34
CA ASP A 165 -18.93 5.50 -44.92
C ASP A 165 -18.34 6.86 -45.32
N LEU A 166 -18.62 7.28 -46.54
CA LEU A 166 -18.19 8.58 -47.07
C LEU A 166 -19.41 9.48 -47.28
N SER A 167 -19.18 10.79 -47.20
CA SER A 167 -20.16 11.84 -47.52
C SER A 167 -19.52 12.89 -48.43
N GLY A 168 -20.28 13.50 -49.35
CA GLY A 168 -19.75 14.39 -50.41
C GLY A 168 -20.53 14.32 -51.72
N SER A 169 -20.21 15.20 -52.66
CA SER A 169 -20.94 15.35 -53.94
C SER A 169 -20.51 14.38 -55.05
N ILE A 170 -19.34 13.75 -54.93
CA ILE A 170 -18.75 12.86 -55.96
C ILE A 170 -18.16 11.61 -55.28
N ILE A 171 -18.99 10.88 -54.52
CA ILE A 171 -18.52 9.73 -53.71
C ILE A 171 -18.42 8.46 -54.55
N ALA A 172 -19.41 8.20 -55.41
CA ALA A 172 -19.53 6.93 -56.12
C ALA A 172 -18.29 6.58 -56.96
N ASP A 173 -17.65 7.59 -57.57
CA ASP A 173 -16.53 7.39 -58.49
C ASP A 173 -15.17 7.22 -57.79
N ILE A 174 -15.08 7.54 -56.50
CA ILE A 174 -13.80 7.55 -55.75
C ILE A 174 -13.81 6.61 -54.54
N ALA A 175 -14.98 6.06 -54.16
CA ALA A 175 -15.15 5.36 -52.90
C ALA A 175 -14.17 4.19 -52.76
N ASP A 176 -14.08 3.32 -53.76
CA ASP A 176 -13.19 2.16 -53.71
C ASP A 176 -11.71 2.56 -53.61
N ALA A 177 -11.30 3.59 -54.36
CA ALA A 177 -9.93 4.10 -54.34
C ALA A 177 -9.59 4.72 -52.97
N PHE A 178 -10.51 5.53 -52.41
CA PHE A 178 -10.34 6.12 -51.08
C PHE A 178 -10.33 5.04 -50.00
N VAL A 179 -11.24 4.06 -50.04
CA VAL A 179 -11.30 2.95 -49.07
C VAL A 179 -10.01 2.13 -49.10
N SER A 180 -9.51 1.80 -50.29
CA SER A 180 -8.23 1.08 -50.44
C SER A 180 -7.08 1.89 -49.84
N LEU A 181 -6.98 3.18 -50.18
CA LEU A 181 -5.94 4.07 -49.65
C LEU A 181 -6.06 4.26 -48.13
N PHE A 182 -7.29 4.34 -47.63
CA PHE A 182 -7.56 4.48 -46.21
C PHE A 182 -7.04 3.25 -45.45
N LYS A 183 -7.41 2.05 -45.91
CA LYS A 183 -7.01 0.78 -45.31
C LYS A 183 -5.50 0.56 -45.35
N SER A 184 -4.82 0.92 -46.45
CA SER A 184 -3.39 0.62 -46.62
C SER A 184 -2.47 1.69 -46.05
N LEU A 185 -2.79 2.97 -46.22
CA LEU A 185 -1.89 4.08 -45.92
C LEU A 185 -2.36 4.89 -44.72
N ILE A 186 -3.60 5.38 -44.75
CA ILE A 186 -4.11 6.31 -43.73
C ILE A 186 -4.16 5.60 -42.37
N LEU A 187 -4.72 4.39 -42.32
CA LEU A 187 -4.81 3.60 -41.09
C LEU A 187 -3.42 3.26 -40.53
N GLY A 188 -2.46 2.92 -41.39
CA GLY A 188 -1.08 2.67 -40.99
C GLY A 188 -0.42 3.91 -40.37
N LYS A 189 -0.66 5.11 -40.95
CA LYS A 189 -0.18 6.37 -40.39
C LYS A 189 -0.85 6.71 -39.05
N ILE A 190 -2.16 6.49 -38.92
CA ILE A 190 -2.89 6.71 -37.67
C ILE A 190 -2.33 5.81 -36.56
N ASN A 191 -2.17 4.51 -36.83
CA ASN A 191 -1.59 3.58 -35.86
C ASN A 191 -0.16 4.00 -35.49
N GLY A 192 0.66 4.43 -36.45
CA GLY A 192 2.02 4.94 -36.20
C GLY A 192 2.05 6.15 -35.26
N ILE A 193 1.27 7.19 -35.58
CA ILE A 193 1.15 8.41 -34.75
C ILE A 193 0.72 8.05 -33.33
N ILE A 194 -0.33 7.23 -33.19
CA ILE A 194 -0.81 6.81 -31.87
C ILE A 194 0.26 6.03 -31.11
N ASN A 195 0.97 5.11 -31.77
CA ASN A 195 1.97 4.29 -31.14
C ASN A 195 3.20 5.07 -30.68
N ASP A 196 3.51 6.19 -31.34
CA ASP A 196 4.63 7.07 -30.97
C ASP A 196 4.23 8.07 -29.88
N ASP A 197 3.04 8.68 -29.98
CA ASP A 197 2.67 9.84 -29.17
C ASP A 197 1.91 9.51 -27.87
N ILE A 198 1.16 8.40 -27.84
CA ILE A 198 0.34 8.02 -26.68
C ILE A 198 1.16 7.49 -25.49
N PRO A 199 2.21 6.65 -25.67
CA PRO A 199 2.95 6.09 -24.54
C PRO A 199 3.53 7.13 -23.55
N PRO A 200 4.14 8.25 -24.01
CA PRO A 200 4.57 9.32 -23.12
C PRO A 200 3.41 9.93 -22.33
N ILE A 201 2.24 10.14 -22.95
CA ILE A 201 1.06 10.73 -22.29
C ILE A 201 0.54 9.81 -21.19
N ILE A 202 0.45 8.49 -21.46
CA ILE A 202 0.06 7.49 -20.45
C ILE A 202 1.05 7.51 -19.29
N LYS A 203 2.35 7.45 -19.61
CA LYS A 203 3.43 7.45 -18.62
C LYS A 203 3.35 8.68 -17.71
N ASP A 204 3.24 9.87 -18.29
CA ASP A 204 3.21 11.13 -17.54
C ASP A 204 1.95 11.22 -16.68
N LYS A 205 0.80 10.75 -17.19
CA LYS A 205 -0.46 10.73 -16.43
C LYS A 205 -0.37 9.81 -15.20
N ILE A 206 0.14 8.59 -15.36
CA ILE A 206 0.25 7.61 -14.25
C ILE A 206 1.32 8.07 -13.25
N ASN A 207 2.50 8.48 -13.74
CA ASN A 207 3.59 8.91 -12.88
C ASN A 207 3.27 10.22 -12.13
N GLY A 208 2.44 11.10 -12.70
CA GLY A 208 1.94 12.30 -12.04
C GLY A 208 1.14 12.00 -10.78
N ILE A 209 0.25 11.00 -10.81
CA ILE A 209 -0.55 10.59 -9.64
C ILE A 209 0.35 10.18 -8.48
N VAL A 210 1.42 9.43 -8.76
CA VAL A 210 2.37 9.01 -7.73
C VAL A 210 3.29 10.16 -7.32
N ALA A 211 3.70 11.01 -8.26
CA ALA A 211 4.56 12.17 -7.99
C ALA A 211 3.93 13.15 -6.98
N ASP A 212 2.61 13.37 -7.08
CA ASP A 212 1.85 14.27 -6.19
C ASP A 212 1.90 13.85 -4.71
N THR A 213 2.20 12.58 -4.44
CA THR A 213 2.35 12.07 -3.07
C THR A 213 3.73 12.38 -2.45
N ASN A 214 4.73 12.67 -3.27
CA ASN A 214 6.14 12.78 -2.86
C ASN A 214 6.63 11.56 -2.05
N GLY A 215 6.05 10.37 -2.29
CA GLY A 215 6.38 9.13 -1.59
C GLY A 215 5.82 9.02 -0.17
N ILE A 216 4.87 9.90 0.20
CA ILE A 216 4.25 9.95 1.52
C ILE A 216 2.73 9.76 1.41
N ALA A 217 2.18 8.88 2.23
CA ALA A 217 0.73 8.66 2.34
C ALA A 217 0.24 9.02 3.74
N SER A 218 -0.95 9.63 3.85
CA SER A 218 -1.63 9.76 5.15
C SER A 218 -2.04 8.37 5.64
N PHE A 219 -1.73 8.07 6.90
CA PHE A 219 -1.96 6.76 7.49
C PHE A 219 -3.04 6.80 8.57
N TYR A 220 -2.92 7.71 9.54
CA TYR A 220 -3.93 7.87 10.60
C TYR A 220 -3.75 9.21 11.30
N LYS A 221 -4.79 10.06 11.24
CA LYS A 221 -4.71 11.45 11.72
C LYS A 221 -3.42 12.13 11.19
N GLU A 222 -2.54 12.58 12.05
CA GLU A 222 -1.26 13.24 11.76
C GLU A 222 -0.13 12.25 11.39
N LEU A 223 -0.35 10.94 11.49
CA LEU A 223 0.61 9.92 11.11
C LEU A 223 0.68 9.75 9.60
N ALA A 224 1.91 9.70 9.09
CA ALA A 224 2.23 9.53 7.68
C ALA A 224 3.12 8.29 7.47
N LEU A 225 2.95 7.63 6.33
CA LEU A 225 3.73 6.49 5.87
C LEU A 225 4.66 6.92 4.73
N ASP A 226 5.96 6.71 4.89
CA ASP A 226 6.93 6.82 3.80
C ASP A 226 6.96 5.51 3.00
N PHE A 227 6.41 5.52 1.79
CA PHE A 227 6.36 4.36 0.90
C PHE A 227 7.41 4.42 -0.22
N THR A 228 8.49 5.18 -0.03
CA THR A 228 9.59 5.23 -0.99
C THR A 228 10.21 3.86 -1.20
N PHE A 229 10.71 3.63 -2.41
CA PHE A 229 11.44 2.42 -2.77
C PHE A 229 12.87 2.48 -2.25
N VAL A 230 13.26 1.42 -1.55
CA VAL A 230 14.67 1.21 -1.17
C VAL A 230 15.45 0.69 -2.37
N THR A 231 14.84 -0.20 -3.14
CA THR A 231 15.33 -0.73 -4.41
C THR A 231 14.21 -0.77 -5.43
N ASP A 232 14.57 -0.86 -6.71
CA ASP A 232 13.58 -0.98 -7.78
C ASP A 232 12.79 -2.29 -7.65
N PRO A 233 11.50 -2.31 -8.04
CA PRO A 233 10.69 -3.52 -8.06
C PRO A 233 11.31 -4.64 -8.89
N ILE A 234 11.10 -5.88 -8.43
CA ILE A 234 11.55 -7.08 -9.13
C ILE A 234 10.32 -7.87 -9.55
N ILE A 235 10.12 -8.00 -10.85
CA ILE A 235 9.06 -8.80 -11.47
C ILE A 235 9.71 -10.08 -11.98
N THR A 236 9.19 -11.22 -11.51
CA THR A 236 9.47 -12.55 -12.04
C THR A 236 8.26 -13.05 -12.83
N ASP A 237 8.34 -14.20 -13.48
CA ASP A 237 7.17 -14.76 -14.18
C ASP A 237 6.01 -15.15 -13.25
N ASN A 238 6.25 -15.22 -11.93
CA ASN A 238 5.27 -15.68 -10.94
C ASN A 238 4.76 -14.58 -9.99
N ASN A 239 5.57 -13.56 -9.72
CA ASN A 239 5.24 -12.52 -8.75
C ASN A 239 5.99 -11.22 -9.02
N MET A 240 5.52 -10.17 -8.34
CA MET A 240 6.16 -8.89 -8.27
C MET A 240 6.56 -8.60 -6.82
N ALA A 241 7.85 -8.39 -6.59
CA ALA A 241 8.42 -8.02 -5.29
C ALA A 241 8.66 -6.51 -5.22
N LEU A 242 8.19 -5.90 -4.13
CA LEU A 242 8.36 -4.48 -3.79
C LEU A 242 9.11 -4.37 -2.48
N PHE A 243 10.00 -3.38 -2.35
CA PHE A 243 10.80 -3.14 -1.15
C PHE A 243 10.65 -1.68 -0.74
N LEU A 244 9.88 -1.41 0.31
CA LEU A 244 9.53 -0.06 0.73
C LEU A 244 10.26 0.32 2.02
N ASN A 245 10.56 1.61 2.15
CA ASN A 245 11.08 2.19 3.38
C ASN A 245 10.13 1.91 4.55
N ALA A 246 8.84 2.20 4.37
CA ALA A 246 7.77 1.95 5.34
C ALA A 246 8.04 2.50 6.75
N THR A 247 8.69 3.66 6.85
CA THR A 247 8.72 4.43 8.09
C THR A 247 7.37 5.08 8.32
N ILE A 248 6.79 4.88 9.49
CA ILE A 248 5.62 5.62 9.96
C ILE A 248 6.09 6.68 10.96
N TYR A 249 5.65 7.92 10.77
CA TYR A 249 6.06 9.04 11.61
C TYR A 249 4.93 10.06 11.78
N ASN A 250 5.02 10.88 12.81
CA ASN A 250 4.14 12.02 13.01
C ASN A 250 4.55 13.17 12.08
N SER A 251 3.70 13.52 11.11
CA SER A 251 3.99 14.56 10.12
C SER A 251 4.16 15.95 10.71
N THR A 252 3.60 16.22 11.89
CA THR A 252 3.74 17.52 12.59
C THR A 252 5.05 17.64 13.37
N SER A 253 5.55 16.50 13.89
CA SER A 253 6.80 16.43 14.66
C SER A 253 8.04 16.17 13.80
N GLY A 254 7.84 15.82 12.53
CA GLY A 254 8.89 15.58 11.55
C GLY A 254 9.31 14.12 11.42
N TYR A 255 10.12 13.82 10.40
CA TYR A 255 10.60 12.48 10.11
C TYR A 255 11.59 12.01 11.17
N LYS A 256 11.35 10.84 11.77
CA LYS A 256 12.23 10.23 12.78
C LYS A 256 12.49 8.78 12.44
N ILE A 257 13.74 8.38 12.62
CA ILE A 257 14.19 7.00 12.43
C ILE A 257 14.11 6.32 13.79
N PRO A 258 13.48 5.13 13.91
CA PRO A 258 13.48 4.39 15.16
C PRO A 258 14.91 3.99 15.54
N GLY A 259 15.13 3.65 16.82
CA GLY A 259 16.43 3.16 17.29
C GLY A 259 16.82 1.82 16.67
N GLU A 260 15.82 1.02 16.30
CA GLU A 260 15.99 -0.25 15.60
C GLU A 260 16.52 0.00 14.17
N GLN A 261 17.47 -0.81 13.72
CA GLN A 261 17.99 -0.69 12.36
C GLN A 261 17.09 -1.47 11.38
N ALA A 262 16.96 -0.97 10.15
CA ALA A 262 16.35 -1.75 9.10
C ALA A 262 17.23 -2.97 8.81
N GLU A 263 16.63 -4.16 8.81
CA GLU A 263 17.29 -5.41 8.50
C GLU A 263 16.89 -5.89 7.10
N ASP A 264 17.58 -6.92 6.61
CA ASP A 264 17.17 -7.59 5.37
C ASP A 264 15.83 -8.29 5.59
N ILE A 265 14.88 -8.03 4.69
CA ILE A 265 13.53 -8.52 4.84
C ILE A 265 13.17 -9.43 3.68
N GLN A 266 12.61 -10.59 4.02
CA GLN A 266 12.28 -11.60 3.05
C GLN A 266 11.01 -11.26 2.26
N VAL A 267 11.04 -11.57 0.97
CA VAL A 267 9.85 -11.58 0.13
C VAL A 267 9.10 -12.89 0.41
N LEU A 268 7.88 -12.78 0.91
CA LEU A 268 7.02 -13.94 1.15
C LEU A 268 6.57 -14.56 -0.20
N PRO A 269 6.29 -15.87 -0.26
CA PRO A 269 5.66 -16.47 -1.43
C PRO A 269 4.33 -15.78 -1.73
N SER A 270 4.05 -15.52 -3.01
CA SER A 270 2.75 -14.94 -3.42
C SER A 270 1.61 -15.91 -3.16
N VAL A 271 0.45 -15.37 -2.82
CA VAL A 271 -0.81 -16.12 -2.69
C VAL A 271 -1.82 -15.51 -3.67
N ALA A 272 -2.60 -16.36 -4.33
CA ALA A 272 -3.53 -15.95 -5.38
C ALA A 272 -4.45 -14.80 -4.92
N ASN A 273 -4.57 -13.77 -5.77
CA ASN A 273 -5.37 -12.56 -5.57
C ASN A 273 -5.00 -11.75 -4.31
N SER A 274 -3.77 -11.86 -3.81
CA SER A 274 -3.36 -11.17 -2.58
C SER A 274 -2.01 -10.46 -2.71
N VAL A 275 -1.74 -9.59 -1.75
CA VAL A 275 -0.42 -9.06 -1.46
C VAL A 275 0.05 -9.67 -0.15
N GLN A 276 1.23 -10.31 -0.19
CA GLN A 276 1.89 -10.90 0.97
C GLN A 276 3.02 -9.97 1.39
N MET A 277 2.91 -9.35 2.56
CA MET A 277 3.90 -8.41 3.08
C MET A 277 4.64 -9.04 4.25
N SER A 278 5.95 -8.89 4.28
CA SER A 278 6.76 -9.02 5.48
C SER A 278 6.99 -7.62 6.04
N LEU A 279 6.75 -7.44 7.33
CA LEU A 279 6.92 -6.17 8.04
C LEU A 279 7.99 -6.35 9.13
N SER A 280 9.05 -5.55 9.06
CA SER A 280 10.19 -5.60 9.99
C SER A 280 9.90 -4.93 11.32
N HIS A 281 10.73 -5.24 12.32
CA HIS A 281 10.76 -4.51 13.58
C HIS A 281 10.94 -2.99 13.36
N TYR A 282 11.78 -2.58 12.41
CA TYR A 282 11.96 -1.18 12.03
C TYR A 282 10.63 -0.47 11.74
N THR A 283 9.80 -1.04 10.88
CA THR A 283 8.50 -0.43 10.54
C THR A 283 7.56 -0.42 11.75
N ALA A 284 7.46 -1.53 12.49
CA ALA A 284 6.58 -1.60 13.65
C ALA A 284 7.00 -0.64 14.76
N ASP A 285 8.30 -0.51 15.02
CA ASP A 285 8.84 0.38 16.04
C ASP A 285 8.69 1.85 15.62
N SER A 286 8.82 2.17 14.33
CA SER A 286 8.50 3.52 13.83
C SER A 286 7.04 3.89 14.09
N PHE A 287 6.11 2.94 13.89
CA PHE A 287 4.70 3.13 14.21
C PHE A 287 4.48 3.31 15.73
N LEU A 288 5.07 2.45 16.56
CA LEU A 288 4.96 2.51 18.03
C LEU A 288 5.53 3.82 18.59
N MET A 289 6.63 4.30 18.01
CA MET A 289 7.20 5.61 18.32
C MET A 289 6.25 6.74 17.91
N ALA A 290 5.68 6.69 16.70
CA ALA A 290 4.78 7.73 16.22
C ALA A 290 3.50 7.84 17.07
N ILE A 291 2.91 6.73 17.51
CA ILE A 291 1.74 6.75 18.42
C ILE A 291 2.12 7.21 19.84
N HIS A 292 3.36 6.96 20.29
CA HIS A 292 3.88 7.44 21.57
C HIS A 292 3.98 8.97 21.57
N GLU A 293 4.49 9.55 20.49
CA GLU A 293 4.61 11.01 20.31
C GLU A 293 3.26 11.72 20.27
N GLU A 294 2.23 11.05 19.76
CA GLU A 294 0.84 11.51 19.78
C GLU A 294 0.17 11.34 21.16
N ASN A 295 0.90 10.90 22.18
CA ASN A 295 0.40 10.59 23.53
C ASN A 295 -0.78 9.58 23.52
N LEU A 296 -0.87 8.73 22.49
CA LEU A 296 -1.96 7.74 22.37
C LEU A 296 -1.79 6.55 23.34
N LEU A 297 -0.62 6.46 23.97
CA LEU A 297 -0.27 5.45 24.97
C LEU A 297 -0.33 5.99 26.41
N GLN A 298 -1.20 6.98 26.63
CA GLN A 298 -1.51 7.53 27.94
C GLN A 298 -2.97 7.29 28.25
N TYR A 299 -3.24 6.78 29.45
CA TYR A 299 -4.59 6.44 29.84
C TYR A 299 -4.82 6.62 31.33
N THR A 300 -6.04 6.97 31.70
CA THR A 300 -6.46 7.12 33.09
C THR A 300 -7.57 6.12 33.38
N VAL A 301 -7.41 5.38 34.46
CA VAL A 301 -8.41 4.44 34.99
C VAL A 301 -8.92 4.99 36.32
N ASP A 302 -10.22 5.21 36.41
CA ASP A 302 -10.92 5.59 37.63
C ASP A 302 -12.31 4.95 37.68
N GLY A 303 -12.95 4.98 38.85
CA GLY A 303 -14.28 4.38 39.04
C GLY A 303 -15.41 5.08 38.27
N VAL A 304 -15.17 6.28 37.71
CA VAL A 304 -16.16 7.00 36.89
C VAL A 304 -16.11 6.51 35.45
N SER A 305 -14.90 6.40 34.90
CA SER A 305 -14.63 5.89 33.55
C SER A 305 -14.92 4.39 33.47
N PHE A 306 -14.80 3.68 34.59
CA PHE A 306 -15.03 2.24 34.67
C PHE A 306 -15.86 1.81 35.89
N PRO A 307 -17.19 1.99 35.83
CA PRO A 307 -18.08 1.65 36.94
C PRO A 307 -18.00 0.18 37.37
N SER A 308 -17.67 -0.73 36.46
CA SER A 308 -17.60 -2.18 36.74
C SER A 308 -16.43 -2.59 37.63
N ILE A 309 -15.44 -1.73 37.81
CA ILE A 309 -14.28 -1.97 38.71
C ILE A 309 -14.14 -0.88 39.77
N ALA A 310 -15.20 -0.10 40.00
CA ALA A 310 -15.13 1.08 40.88
C ALA A 310 -14.87 0.70 42.35
N GLU A 311 -15.34 -0.47 42.80
CA GLU A 311 -15.12 -0.97 44.16
C GLU A 311 -13.65 -1.41 44.37
N GLU A 312 -13.03 -1.93 43.31
CA GLU A 312 -11.64 -2.34 43.24
C GLU A 312 -10.67 -1.16 43.10
N LEU A 313 -11.16 0.00 42.65
CA LEU A 313 -10.40 1.25 42.55
C LEU A 313 -10.58 2.13 43.79
N THR A 314 -10.45 1.53 44.97
CA THR A 314 -10.54 2.23 46.27
C THR A 314 -9.29 2.00 47.11
N THR A 315 -9.02 2.92 48.04
CA THR A 315 -7.89 2.79 48.98
C THR A 315 -7.96 1.50 49.77
N THR A 316 -9.14 1.07 50.22
CA THR A 316 -9.31 -0.17 50.99
C THR A 316 -8.99 -1.42 50.16
N TYR A 317 -9.45 -1.50 48.90
CA TYR A 317 -9.14 -2.65 48.05
C TYR A 317 -7.66 -2.67 47.66
N LEU A 318 -7.12 -1.52 47.26
CA LEU A 318 -5.74 -1.41 46.79
C LEU A 318 -4.70 -1.43 47.91
N ASP A 319 -5.06 -1.23 49.19
CA ASP A 319 -4.13 -1.32 50.33
C ASP A 319 -3.48 -2.70 50.45
N GLY A 320 -4.20 -3.76 50.02
CA GLY A 320 -3.64 -5.11 49.96
C GLY A 320 -2.48 -5.25 48.96
N LEU A 321 -2.45 -4.41 47.92
CA LEU A 321 -1.40 -4.35 46.90
C LEU A 321 -0.37 -3.24 47.17
N LEU A 322 -0.82 -2.15 47.78
CA LEU A 322 -0.07 -0.93 48.08
C LEU A 322 -0.28 -0.58 49.56
N PRO A 323 0.39 -1.30 50.48
CA PRO A 323 0.20 -1.09 51.92
C PRO A 323 0.46 0.35 52.34
N GLY A 324 -0.44 0.90 53.16
CA GLY A 324 -0.34 2.26 53.71
C GLY A 324 -1.25 3.29 53.04
N LEU A 325 -1.98 2.90 51.98
CA LEU A 325 -3.03 3.71 51.38
C LEU A 325 -4.12 4.07 52.39
N VAL A 326 -4.65 3.07 53.10
CA VAL A 326 -5.72 3.29 54.10
C VAL A 326 -5.19 4.13 55.26
N GLN A 327 -4.00 3.83 55.75
CA GLN A 327 -3.39 4.56 56.85
C GLN A 327 -3.21 6.06 56.52
N LYS A 328 -2.79 6.37 55.29
CA LYS A 328 -2.57 7.77 54.86
C LYS A 328 -3.85 8.48 54.47
N TYR A 329 -4.71 7.85 53.68
CA TYR A 329 -5.81 8.55 52.99
C TYR A 329 -7.21 8.26 53.57
N GLY A 330 -7.35 7.21 54.38
CA GLY A 330 -8.60 6.69 54.92
C GLY A 330 -9.21 5.57 54.08
N ASP A 331 -10.24 4.93 54.62
CA ASP A 331 -10.97 3.82 53.99
C ASP A 331 -11.87 4.27 52.84
N ASN A 332 -12.03 3.38 51.84
CA ASN A 332 -12.97 3.48 50.72
C ASN A 332 -12.90 4.81 49.95
N ILE A 333 -11.71 5.41 49.88
CA ILE A 333 -11.50 6.61 49.08
C ILE A 333 -11.20 6.19 47.63
N PRO A 334 -11.85 6.80 46.62
CA PRO A 334 -11.55 6.49 45.23
C PRO A 334 -10.08 6.74 44.87
N VAL A 335 -9.52 5.82 44.09
CA VAL A 335 -8.15 5.88 43.56
C VAL A 335 -8.22 5.98 42.05
N GLN A 336 -7.45 6.91 41.51
CA GLN A 336 -7.22 7.05 40.06
C GLN A 336 -5.85 6.49 39.73
N ILE A 337 -5.74 5.74 38.63
CA ILE A 337 -4.49 5.19 38.13
C ILE A 337 -4.21 5.81 36.77
N ALA A 338 -3.16 6.61 36.65
CA ALA A 338 -2.67 7.09 35.36
C ALA A 338 -1.58 6.15 34.85
N LEU A 339 -1.75 5.65 33.63
CA LEU A 339 -0.86 4.76 32.91
C LEU A 339 -0.19 5.56 31.79
N ILE A 340 1.14 5.64 31.81
CA ILE A 340 1.90 6.42 30.84
C ILE A 340 3.06 5.58 30.32
N ALA A 341 3.15 5.43 29.00
CA ALA A 341 4.33 4.88 28.34
C ALA A 341 5.55 5.78 28.60
N LYS A 342 6.53 5.30 29.36
CA LYS A 342 7.73 6.06 29.74
C LYS A 342 8.64 6.32 28.55
N THR A 343 8.73 5.34 27.66
CA THR A 343 9.51 5.36 26.42
C THR A 343 8.64 4.87 25.27
N ALA A 344 9.08 5.13 24.02
CA ALA A 344 8.46 4.54 22.84
C ALA A 344 8.51 3.01 22.95
N PRO A 345 7.38 2.30 22.81
CA PRO A 345 7.38 0.84 22.86
C PRO A 345 8.14 0.22 21.70
N ARG A 346 8.53 -1.04 21.89
CA ARG A 346 9.18 -1.87 20.87
C ARG A 346 8.27 -3.03 20.48
N SER A 347 8.33 -3.46 19.24
CA SER A 347 7.62 -4.64 18.76
C SER A 347 8.32 -5.93 19.19
N LEU A 348 7.54 -6.99 19.36
CA LEU A 348 8.02 -8.35 19.63
C LEU A 348 7.51 -9.27 18.53
N PHE A 349 8.42 -9.76 17.67
CA PHE A 349 8.11 -10.73 16.63
C PHE A 349 8.82 -12.03 16.95
N GLN A 350 8.03 -12.97 17.44
CA GLN A 350 8.42 -14.35 17.62
C GLN A 350 7.45 -15.24 16.86
N LYS A 351 7.90 -16.43 16.48
CA LYS A 351 7.02 -17.41 15.85
C LYS A 351 5.75 -17.64 16.68
N ASP A 352 4.60 -17.39 16.05
CA ASP A 352 3.25 -17.50 16.62
C ASP A 352 3.01 -16.61 17.87
N ALA A 353 3.86 -15.60 18.09
CA ALA A 353 3.77 -14.68 19.21
C ALA A 353 4.12 -13.25 18.76
N LEU A 354 3.09 -12.50 18.39
CA LEU A 354 3.15 -11.06 18.19
C LEU A 354 2.99 -10.34 19.54
N GLY A 355 3.74 -9.27 19.76
CA GLY A 355 3.63 -8.49 20.97
C GLY A 355 4.25 -7.11 20.91
N VAL A 356 4.19 -6.43 22.05
CA VAL A 356 4.81 -5.13 22.30
C VAL A 356 5.50 -5.18 23.67
N ILE A 357 6.69 -4.62 23.74
CA ILE A 357 7.48 -4.40 24.95
C ILE A 357 7.42 -2.91 25.27
N ILE A 358 6.93 -2.56 26.46
CA ILE A 358 6.73 -1.18 26.89
C ILE A 358 7.27 -1.00 28.31
N ASP A 359 7.90 0.14 28.59
CA ASP A 359 8.12 0.59 29.95
C ASP A 359 6.96 1.51 30.35
N LEU A 360 6.29 1.18 31.45
CA LEU A 360 5.03 1.80 31.84
C LEU A 360 5.11 2.40 33.24
N ASP A 361 4.79 3.68 33.37
CA ASP A 361 4.60 4.33 34.67
C ASP A 361 3.12 4.24 35.08
N LEU A 362 2.88 3.70 36.27
CA LEU A 362 1.59 3.66 36.96
C LEU A 362 1.61 4.68 38.10
N THR A 363 0.88 5.77 37.94
CA THR A 363 0.74 6.81 38.97
C THR A 363 -0.58 6.63 39.69
N PHE A 364 -0.52 6.31 40.99
CA PHE A 364 -1.69 6.17 41.84
C PHE A 364 -2.00 7.51 42.50
N ILE A 365 -3.20 8.03 42.28
CA ILE A 365 -3.64 9.36 42.72
C ILE A 365 -4.84 9.20 43.65
N VAL A 366 -4.74 9.80 44.84
CA VAL A 366 -5.79 9.77 45.87
C VAL A 366 -6.01 11.19 46.37
N LYS A 367 -7.26 11.68 46.36
CA LYS A 367 -7.60 13.07 46.74
C LYS A 367 -6.74 14.13 46.01
N ASN A 368 -6.51 13.94 44.71
CA ASN A 368 -5.66 14.78 43.85
C ASN A 368 -4.19 14.86 44.28
N GLU A 369 -3.73 13.93 45.11
CA GLU A 369 -2.33 13.79 45.50
C GLU A 369 -1.76 12.50 44.91
N VAL A 370 -0.57 12.57 44.30
CA VAL A 370 0.19 11.35 43.94
C VAL A 370 0.58 10.62 45.23
N ALA A 371 0.09 9.40 45.36
CA ALA A 371 0.36 8.50 46.47
C ALA A 371 1.66 7.71 46.26
N ILE A 372 1.85 7.17 45.06
CA ILE A 372 3.04 6.42 44.65
C ILE A 372 3.10 6.38 43.10
N VAL A 373 4.32 6.36 42.56
CA VAL A 373 4.58 6.05 41.15
C VAL A 373 5.28 4.70 41.07
N VAL A 374 4.73 3.77 40.30
CA VAL A 374 5.32 2.46 40.07
C VAL A 374 5.70 2.33 38.59
N THR A 375 6.98 2.19 38.29
CA THR A 375 7.46 1.89 36.93
C THR A 375 7.54 0.39 36.73
N LEU A 376 6.92 -0.10 35.67
CA LEU A 376 7.04 -1.46 35.15
C LEU A 376 8.03 -1.44 33.99
N TYR A 377 9.10 -2.21 34.09
CA TYR A 377 10.09 -2.37 33.03
C TYR A 377 9.86 -3.66 32.27
N ASP A 378 10.07 -3.59 30.96
CA ASP A 378 9.84 -4.70 30.03
C ASP A 378 8.45 -5.34 30.27
N PHE A 379 7.41 -4.51 30.26
CA PHE A 379 6.04 -5.00 30.22
C PHE A 379 5.80 -5.60 28.84
N ILE A 380 5.82 -6.93 28.78
CA ILE A 380 5.63 -7.71 27.57
C ILE A 380 4.15 -8.02 27.43
N SER A 381 3.53 -7.47 26.40
CA SER A 381 2.18 -7.76 25.99
C SER A 381 2.19 -8.63 24.74
N ARG A 382 1.46 -9.75 24.73
CA ARG A 382 1.21 -10.52 23.51
C ARG A 382 -0.15 -10.19 22.98
N VAL A 383 -0.26 -9.95 21.68
CA VAL A 383 -1.48 -9.48 21.05
C VAL A 383 -1.84 -10.30 19.82
N ASP A 384 -3.13 -10.39 19.54
CA ASP A 384 -3.66 -10.80 18.25
C ASP A 384 -4.17 -9.56 17.52
N LEU A 385 -3.92 -9.45 16.22
CA LEU A 385 -4.34 -8.31 15.41
C LEU A 385 -5.45 -8.74 14.46
N LYS A 386 -6.47 -7.89 14.35
CA LYS A 386 -7.58 -8.12 13.42
C LYS A 386 -7.94 -6.83 12.69
N LEU A 387 -8.00 -6.91 11.37
CA LEU A 387 -8.54 -5.87 10.52
C LEU A 387 -9.93 -6.28 10.03
N THR A 388 -10.96 -5.51 10.41
CA THR A 388 -12.35 -5.71 9.94
C THR A 388 -12.84 -4.42 9.30
N GLY A 389 -13.00 -4.42 7.97
CA GLY A 389 -13.17 -3.18 7.22
C GLY A 389 -11.92 -2.31 7.39
N ALA A 390 -12.10 -1.04 7.74
CA ALA A 390 -11.01 -0.12 8.04
C ALA A 390 -10.49 -0.18 9.49
N ASN A 391 -11.15 -0.95 10.38
CA ASN A 391 -10.83 -0.93 11.80
C ASN A 391 -9.78 -1.99 12.14
N LEU A 392 -8.56 -1.54 12.44
CA LEU A 392 -7.50 -2.36 13.02
C LEU A 392 -7.70 -2.41 14.54
N THR A 393 -7.85 -3.61 15.06
CA THR A 393 -8.04 -3.88 16.49
C THR A 393 -6.96 -4.82 16.99
N ALA A 394 -6.57 -4.65 18.25
CA ALA A 394 -5.64 -5.52 18.94
C ALA A 394 -6.36 -6.19 20.12
N GLN A 395 -6.17 -7.49 20.27
CA GLN A 395 -6.64 -8.27 21.40
C GLN A 395 -5.43 -8.75 22.20
N LEU A 396 -5.33 -8.29 23.43
CA LEU A 396 -4.35 -8.74 24.40
C LEU A 396 -4.60 -10.20 24.81
N LEU A 397 -3.58 -11.04 24.67
CA LEU A 397 -3.60 -12.47 24.98
C LEU A 397 -2.93 -12.77 26.32
N SER A 398 -1.81 -12.11 26.60
CA SER A 398 -1.07 -12.27 27.84
C SER A 398 -0.25 -11.03 28.17
N ILE A 399 0.02 -10.84 29.45
CA ILE A 399 0.91 -9.82 29.97
C ILE A 399 1.97 -10.52 30.82
N LYS A 400 3.21 -10.07 30.72
CA LYS A 400 4.29 -10.44 31.63
C LYS A 400 5.11 -9.20 31.97
N ILE A 401 5.42 -9.04 33.24
CA ILE A 401 6.29 -7.98 33.75
C ILE A 401 7.57 -8.62 34.23
N ASP A 402 8.71 -8.11 33.78
CA ASP A 402 10.03 -8.61 34.20
C ASP A 402 10.49 -7.96 35.51
N HIS A 403 10.38 -6.64 35.59
CA HIS A 403 10.84 -5.85 36.72
C HIS A 403 9.89 -4.70 37.06
N ALA A 404 9.86 -4.30 38.34
CA ALA A 404 9.10 -3.16 38.81
C ALA A 404 9.93 -2.37 39.83
N THR A 405 9.74 -1.05 39.85
CA THR A 405 10.32 -0.15 40.85
C THR A 405 9.28 0.88 41.28
N ALA A 406 9.43 1.48 42.45
CA ALA A 406 8.64 2.64 42.82
C ALA A 406 9.48 3.87 43.10
N THR A 407 8.92 5.03 42.79
CA THR A 407 9.42 6.35 43.17
C THR A 407 8.30 7.14 43.84
N ASP A 408 8.67 8.20 44.55
CA ASP A 408 7.73 9.17 45.12
C ASP A 408 6.64 8.55 46.02
N SER A 409 6.95 7.42 46.69
CA SER A 409 6.03 6.77 47.61
C SER A 409 5.79 7.64 48.83
N LYS A 410 4.54 8.00 49.05
CA LYS A 410 4.08 8.68 50.26
C LYS A 410 3.27 7.78 51.19
N ILE A 411 3.10 6.51 50.82
CA ILE A 411 2.36 5.51 51.59
C ILE A 411 3.29 4.63 52.44
N GLY A 412 4.60 4.86 52.38
CA GLY A 412 5.61 4.12 53.14
C GLY A 412 6.38 3.14 52.28
N ASP A 413 6.84 2.05 52.92
CA ASP A 413 7.65 1.01 52.28
C ASP A 413 6.82 0.26 51.22
N PHE A 414 7.39 0.10 50.02
CA PHE A 414 6.77 -0.60 48.90
C PHE A 414 7.63 -1.79 48.48
N ASN A 415 7.02 -2.98 48.44
CA ASN A 415 7.67 -4.17 47.90
C ASN A 415 7.35 -4.34 46.41
N ALA A 416 8.28 -3.89 45.57
CA ALA A 416 8.12 -3.96 44.11
C ALA A 416 8.06 -5.40 43.57
N GLN A 417 8.70 -6.35 44.24
CA GLN A 417 8.69 -7.76 43.83
C GLN A 417 7.32 -8.39 44.07
N ASP A 418 6.71 -8.15 45.24
CA ASP A 418 5.36 -8.64 45.54
C ASP A 418 4.33 -8.00 44.59
N PHE A 419 4.47 -6.70 44.29
CA PHE A 419 3.62 -6.00 43.32
C PHE A 419 3.72 -6.61 41.92
N LYS A 420 4.94 -6.89 41.46
CA LYS A 420 5.18 -7.57 40.18
C LYS A 420 4.52 -8.96 40.14
N ASP A 421 4.74 -9.76 41.18
CA ASP A 421 4.22 -11.12 41.24
C ASP A 421 2.68 -11.11 41.28
N PHE A 422 2.10 -10.18 42.02
CA PHE A 422 0.65 -9.94 42.01
C PHE A 422 0.15 -9.57 40.61
N LEU A 423 0.76 -8.62 39.92
CA LEU A 423 0.32 -8.21 38.57
C LEU A 423 0.45 -9.34 37.56
N ASN A 424 1.52 -10.13 37.62
CA ASN A 424 1.69 -11.29 36.76
C ASN A 424 0.58 -12.34 36.99
N VAL A 425 0.17 -12.58 38.24
CA VAL A 425 -0.93 -13.50 38.58
C VAL A 425 -2.30 -12.92 38.19
N SER A 426 -2.54 -11.65 38.51
CA SER A 426 -3.83 -10.98 38.29
C SER A 426 -4.05 -10.53 36.84
N SER A 427 -3.02 -10.54 36.00
CA SER A 427 -3.10 -10.20 34.57
C SER A 427 -4.27 -10.91 33.84
N ARG A 428 -4.56 -12.16 34.19
CA ARG A 428 -5.69 -12.93 33.62
C ARG A 428 -7.06 -12.29 33.86
N ILE A 429 -7.21 -11.58 34.98
CA ILE A 429 -8.44 -10.87 35.35
C ILE A 429 -8.49 -9.52 34.63
N VAL A 430 -7.35 -8.87 34.42
CA VAL A 430 -7.24 -7.54 33.81
C VAL A 430 -7.35 -7.59 32.27
N ILE A 431 -6.91 -8.69 31.64
CA ILE A 431 -6.91 -8.83 30.17
C ILE A 431 -8.30 -8.61 29.53
N PRO A 432 -9.41 -9.25 30.01
CA PRO A 432 -10.74 -9.00 29.45
C PRO A 432 -11.14 -7.53 29.48
N PHE A 433 -10.77 -6.82 30.54
CA PHE A 433 -11.06 -5.40 30.70
C PHE A 433 -10.26 -4.55 29.71
N ILE A 434 -8.95 -4.79 29.57
CA ILE A 434 -8.12 -4.09 28.59
C ILE A 434 -8.63 -4.35 27.17
N ASN A 435 -9.05 -5.59 26.87
CA ASN A 435 -9.61 -5.92 25.56
C ASN A 435 -10.88 -5.15 25.25
N ASN A 436 -11.80 -5.00 26.21
CA ASN A 436 -12.98 -4.16 26.02
C ASN A 436 -12.61 -2.70 25.70
N LEU A 437 -11.62 -2.15 26.41
CA LEU A 437 -11.11 -0.80 26.14
C LEU A 437 -10.47 -0.67 24.74
N LEU A 438 -9.66 -1.65 24.33
CA LEU A 438 -9.01 -1.65 23.01
C LEU A 438 -10.03 -1.79 21.87
N LEU A 439 -11.14 -2.49 22.08
CA LEU A 439 -12.22 -2.61 21.10
C LEU A 439 -12.96 -1.28 20.88
N GLU A 440 -13.13 -0.47 21.93
CA GLU A 440 -13.74 0.87 21.82
C GLU A 440 -12.83 1.88 21.11
N LYS A 441 -11.52 1.62 21.10
CA LYS A 441 -10.48 2.51 20.53
C LYS A 441 -9.83 1.92 19.28
N ALA A 442 -10.64 1.38 18.38
CA ALA A 442 -10.14 0.84 17.12
C ALA A 442 -9.31 1.88 16.34
N PHE A 443 -8.20 1.44 15.77
CA PHE A 443 -7.37 2.27 14.90
C PHE A 443 -7.96 2.21 13.48
N THR A 444 -8.69 3.24 13.10
CA THR A 444 -9.35 3.29 11.79
C THR A 444 -8.37 3.72 10.70
N LEU A 445 -7.96 2.78 9.85
CA LEU A 445 -7.17 3.02 8.65
C LEU A 445 -7.95 3.85 7.62
N PRO A 446 -7.28 4.46 6.63
CA PRO A 446 -7.97 5.16 5.55
C PRO A 446 -8.87 4.18 4.80
N SER A 447 -10.09 4.61 4.46
CA SER A 447 -11.06 3.78 3.73
C SER A 447 -10.58 3.42 2.32
N SER A 448 -9.67 4.22 1.77
CA SER A 448 -8.93 3.90 0.54
C SER A 448 -7.51 4.45 0.59
N PHE A 449 -6.57 3.73 -0.01
CA PHE A 449 -5.22 4.17 -0.29
C PHE A 449 -5.14 4.72 -1.71
N PHE A 450 -4.54 5.90 -1.87
CA PHE A 450 -4.44 6.64 -3.13
C PHE A 450 -5.78 6.91 -3.85
N GLY A 451 -6.90 6.78 -3.13
CA GLY A 451 -8.25 6.92 -3.69
C GLY A 451 -8.71 5.78 -4.59
N VAL A 452 -7.90 4.72 -4.77
CA VAL A 452 -8.18 3.64 -5.76
C VAL A 452 -8.08 2.23 -5.18
N VAL A 453 -7.52 2.04 -3.98
CA VAL A 453 -7.38 0.71 -3.35
C VAL A 453 -8.08 0.68 -2.00
N GLN A 454 -8.96 -0.28 -1.79
CA GLN A 454 -9.54 -0.60 -0.49
C GLN A 454 -8.94 -1.90 0.08
N VAL A 455 -8.73 -1.93 1.38
CA VAL A 455 -8.30 -3.13 2.13
C VAL A 455 -9.33 -3.41 3.22
N ASN A 456 -10.14 -4.44 3.01
CA ASN A 456 -11.26 -4.76 3.90
C ASN A 456 -10.93 -5.81 4.97
N SER A 457 -9.83 -6.54 4.78
CA SER A 457 -9.37 -7.55 5.72
C SER A 457 -7.88 -7.82 5.53
N ALA A 458 -7.22 -8.18 6.61
CA ALA A 458 -5.84 -8.61 6.63
C ALA A 458 -5.71 -9.81 7.58
N GLN A 459 -4.84 -10.75 7.23
CA GLN A 459 -4.40 -11.81 8.13
C GLN A 459 -2.99 -11.52 8.60
N PHE A 460 -2.75 -11.70 9.88
CA PHE A 460 -1.48 -11.41 10.53
C PHE A 460 -0.88 -12.70 11.08
N GLN A 461 0.39 -12.95 10.80
CA GLN A 461 1.12 -14.09 11.37
C GLN A 461 2.53 -13.66 11.76
N SER A 462 2.87 -13.81 13.03
CA SER A 462 4.20 -13.47 13.53
C SER A 462 5.19 -14.60 13.30
N PHE A 463 6.38 -14.24 12.87
CA PHE A 463 7.55 -15.11 12.77
C PHE A 463 8.69 -14.51 13.57
N ASP A 464 9.84 -15.19 13.59
CA ASP A 464 11.04 -14.61 14.19
C ASP A 464 11.50 -13.43 13.31
N ASN A 465 11.58 -12.24 13.90
CA ASN A 465 12.06 -10.97 13.31
C ASN A 465 11.12 -10.26 12.31
N TYR A 466 9.98 -10.84 11.93
CA TYR A 466 9.02 -10.16 11.06
C TYR A 466 7.56 -10.56 11.31
N LEU A 467 6.66 -9.68 10.91
CA LEU A 467 5.22 -9.91 10.85
C LEU A 467 4.80 -10.15 9.40
N ALA A 468 4.27 -11.33 9.09
CA ALA A 468 3.62 -11.59 7.81
C ALA A 468 2.21 -11.01 7.80
N ILE A 469 1.86 -10.29 6.73
CA ILE A 469 0.56 -9.67 6.52
C ILE A 469 0.06 -10.08 5.15
N SER A 470 -1.09 -10.75 5.11
CA SER A 470 -1.78 -11.12 3.88
C SER A 470 -2.99 -10.23 3.68
N ILE A 471 -3.05 -9.49 2.58
CA ILE A 471 -4.19 -8.63 2.24
C ILE A 471 -4.77 -9.00 0.87
N VAL A 472 -6.10 -8.89 0.74
CA VAL A 472 -6.81 -9.00 -0.54
C VAL A 472 -7.30 -7.60 -0.91
N PRO A 473 -6.53 -6.83 -1.69
CA PRO A 473 -6.94 -5.49 -2.09
C PRO A 473 -8.11 -5.55 -3.08
N GLN A 474 -8.93 -4.50 -3.04
CA GLN A 474 -10.01 -4.27 -4.01
C GLN A 474 -9.78 -2.91 -4.66
N PHE A 475 -9.69 -2.90 -5.99
CA PHE A 475 -9.62 -1.65 -6.76
C PHE A 475 -11.03 -1.12 -7.02
N ILE A 476 -11.26 0.16 -6.71
CA ILE A 476 -12.57 0.84 -6.82
C ILE A 476 -12.68 1.78 -8.01
#